data_AF-A0A944L291-F1
#
_entry.id   AF-A0A944L291-F1
#
_cell.length_a   1.000
_cell.length_b   1.000
_cell.length_c   1.000
_cell.angle_alpha   90.00
_cell.angle_beta   90.00
_cell.angle_gamma   90.00
#
_symmetry.space_group_name_H-M   'P 1'
#
loop_
_entity.id
_entity.type
_entity.pdbx_description
1 polymer ?
#
loop_
_entity_poly.entity_id
_entity_poly.type
_entity_poly.pdbx_seq_one_letter_code
_entity_poly.pdbx_strand_id
1 'polypeptide(L)'
;MNGLLRGTAVTAMVLANALNAYIAFWALHPPQGAWDESSLTAMEVGSFCLILIGVTTLLIAALPVMRHALSGWWLAPPAVFVVLGMARWSYIATNYPQTNGA
;
A
#
# COMPACT_ATOMS: atom_id res chain seq x y z
N MET A 1 -29.69 -9.47 9.01
CA MET A 1 -28.64 -8.52 9.46
C MET A 1 -27.25 -8.80 8.87
N ASN A 2 -26.85 -10.07 8.67
CA ASN A 2 -25.53 -10.42 8.12
C ASN A 2 -25.27 -9.93 6.68
N GLY A 3 -26.30 -9.76 5.85
CA GLY A 3 -26.15 -9.29 4.46
C GLY A 3 -25.68 -7.83 4.35
N LEU A 4 -26.21 -6.94 5.18
CA LEU A 4 -25.85 -5.51 5.16
C LEU A 4 -24.42 -5.29 5.66
N LEU A 5 -24.04 -6.00 6.75
CA LEU A 5 -22.69 -5.96 7.32
C LEU A 5 -21.63 -6.55 6.36
N ARG A 6 -21.97 -7.61 5.61
CA ARG A 6 -21.11 -8.12 4.54
C ARG A 6 -20.98 -7.11 3.39
N GLY A 7 -22.08 -6.49 2.98
CA GLY A 7 -22.08 -5.50 1.90
C GLY A 7 -21.19 -4.29 2.22
N THR A 8 -21.35 -3.70 3.40
CA THR A 8 -20.52 -2.55 3.82
C THR A 8 -19.05 -2.91 3.98
N ALA A 9 -18.74 -4.10 4.52
CA ALA A 9 -17.36 -4.58 4.64
C ALA A 9 -16.69 -4.78 3.26
N VAL A 10 -17.42 -5.34 2.28
CA VAL A 10 -16.92 -5.50 0.91
C VAL A 10 -16.66 -4.13 0.27
N THR A 11 -17.61 -3.20 0.35
CA THR A 11 -17.44 -1.85 -0.20
C THR A 11 -16.24 -1.12 0.40
N ALA A 12 -16.08 -1.19 1.73
CA ALA A 12 -14.94 -0.59 2.41
C ALA A 12 -13.60 -1.19 1.95
N MET A 13 -13.52 -2.51 1.77
CA MET A 13 -12.31 -3.17 1.25
C MET A 13 -12.00 -2.80 -0.19
N VAL A 14 -13.01 -2.69 -1.05
CA VAL A 14 -12.82 -2.28 -2.44
C VAL A 14 -12.24 -0.87 -2.49
N LEU A 15 -12.81 0.07 -1.72
CA LEU A 15 -12.32 1.45 -1.65
C LEU A 15 -10.89 1.52 -1.08
N ALA A 16 -10.59 0.76 -0.03
CA ALA A 16 -9.26 0.73 0.56
C ALA A 16 -8.20 0.17 -0.41
N ASN A 17 -8.54 -0.89 -1.15
CA ASN A 17 -7.65 -1.44 -2.17
C ASN A 17 -7.51 -0.53 -3.39
N ALA A 18 -8.57 0.19 -3.78
CA ALA A 18 -8.49 1.20 -4.84
C ALA A 18 -7.58 2.36 -4.44
N LEU A 19 -7.65 2.82 -3.19
CA LEU A 19 -6.73 3.83 -2.66
C LEU A 19 -5.29 3.33 -2.66
N ASN A 20 -5.03 2.09 -2.22
CA ASN A 20 -3.70 1.48 -2.32
C ASN A 20 -3.21 1.42 -3.77
N ALA A 21 -4.07 1.03 -4.72
CA ALA A 21 -3.71 0.99 -6.14
C ALA A 21 -3.34 2.38 -6.68
N TYR A 22 -4.09 3.42 -6.31
CA TYR A 22 -3.80 4.80 -6.67
C TYR A 22 -2.43 5.26 -6.13
N ILE A 23 -2.14 4.97 -4.86
CA ILE A 23 -0.86 5.33 -4.25
C ILE A 23 0.30 4.54 -4.89
N ALA A 24 0.09 3.26 -5.15
CA ALA A 24 1.08 2.43 -5.85
C ALA A 24 1.39 2.97 -7.25
N PHE A 25 0.39 3.46 -7.99
CA PHE A 25 0.59 4.07 -9.30
C PHE A 25 1.54 5.27 -9.24
N TRP A 26 1.38 6.14 -8.23
CA TRP A 26 2.26 7.30 -8.05
C TRP A 26 3.64 6.92 -7.50
N ALA A 27 3.72 5.99 -6.55
CA ALA A 27 5.00 5.55 -5.96
C ALA A 27 5.90 4.80 -6.96
N LEU A 28 5.30 4.16 -7.97
CA LEU A 28 6.01 3.44 -9.02
C LEU A 28 6.31 4.30 -10.25
N HIS A 29 5.85 5.56 -10.29
CA HIS A 29 6.15 6.43 -11.41
C HIS A 29 7.66 6.71 -11.48
N PRO A 30 8.30 6.65 -12.66
CA PRO A 30 9.73 6.89 -12.79
C PRO A 30 10.09 8.37 -12.56
N PRO A 31 11.29 8.67 -12.05
CA PRO A 31 11.70 10.05 -11.82
C PRO A 31 11.91 10.75 -13.18
N GLN A 32 11.52 12.02 -13.28
CA GLN A 32 11.63 12.79 -14.53
C GLN A 32 13.08 13.19 -14.86
N GLY A 33 14.02 12.99 -13.92
CA GLY A 33 15.46 13.20 -14.11
C GLY A 33 16.30 12.43 -13.09
N ALA A 34 17.58 12.19 -13.40
CA ALA A 34 18.47 11.33 -12.60
C ALA A 34 18.80 11.87 -11.19
N TRP A 35 18.49 13.14 -10.91
CA TRP A 35 18.78 13.84 -9.65
C TRP A 35 17.60 14.70 -9.19
N ASP A 36 16.37 14.28 -9.51
CA ASP A 36 15.18 14.97 -9.00
C ASP A 36 14.86 14.51 -7.58
N GLU A 37 15.46 15.19 -6.60
CA GLU A 37 15.28 14.97 -5.17
C GLU A 37 13.81 15.08 -4.73
N SER A 38 13.03 15.94 -5.41
CA SER A 38 11.61 16.12 -5.11
C SER A 38 10.80 14.88 -5.51
N SER A 39 11.11 14.30 -6.67
CA SER A 39 10.53 13.03 -7.12
C SER A 39 10.97 11.85 -6.25
N LEU A 40 12.23 11.80 -5.80
CA LEU A 40 12.72 10.77 -4.88
C LEU A 40 11.98 10.81 -3.54
N THR A 41 11.87 12.00 -2.94
CA THR A 41 11.14 12.20 -1.68
C THR A 41 9.67 11.82 -1.81
N ALA A 42 9.02 12.20 -2.92
CA ALA A 42 7.64 11.83 -3.20
C ALA A 42 7.46 10.30 -3.33
N MET A 43 8.42 9.59 -3.93
CA MET A 43 8.39 8.13 -4.03
C MET A 43 8.60 7.43 -2.69
N GLU A 44 9.49 7.94 -1.84
CA GLU A 44 9.70 7.41 -0.48
C GLU A 44 8.43 7.58 0.37
N VAL A 45 7.88 8.80 0.40
CA VAL A 45 6.63 9.10 1.11
C VAL A 45 5.48 8.26 0.55
N GLY A 46 5.37 8.13 -0.77
CA GLY A 46 4.38 7.28 -1.42
C GLY A 46 4.51 5.80 -1.05
N SER A 47 5.75 5.29 -0.98
CA SER A 47 6.03 3.90 -0.57
C SER A 47 5.67 3.68 0.90
N PHE A 48 5.99 4.61 1.79
CA PHE A 48 5.61 4.56 3.19
C PHE A 48 4.09 4.59 3.38
N CYS A 49 3.39 5.49 2.68
CA CYS A 49 1.93 5.54 2.68
C CYS A 49 1.31 4.24 2.16
N LEU A 50 1.85 3.65 1.10
CA LEU A 50 1.38 2.38 0.55
C LEU A 50 1.50 1.25 1.58
N ILE A 51 2.60 1.19 2.32
CA ILE A 51 2.79 0.21 3.40
C ILE A 51 1.78 0.47 4.52
N LEU A 52 1.67 1.70 5.02
CA LEU A 52 0.76 2.04 6.13
C LEU A 52 -0.69 1.71 5.80
N ILE A 53 -1.16 2.10 4.62
CA ILE A 53 -2.55 1.87 4.20
C ILE A 53 -2.75 0.39 3.88
N GLY A 54 -1.78 -0.28 3.26
CA GLY A 54 -1.79 -1.73 3.06
C GLY A 54 -1.92 -2.51 4.37
N VAL A 55 -1.08 -2.20 5.37
CA VAL A 55 -1.13 -2.82 6.71
C VAL A 55 -2.44 -2.53 7.40
N THR A 56 -2.90 -1.28 7.39
CA THR A 56 -4.17 -0.89 8.01
C THR A 56 -5.34 -1.65 7.36
N THR A 57 -5.34 -1.74 6.03
CA THR A 57 -6.35 -2.50 5.28
C THR A 57 -6.31 -3.99 5.62
N LEU A 58 -5.12 -4.56 5.76
CA LEU A 58 -4.92 -5.96 6.16
C LEU A 58 -5.47 -6.23 7.57
N LEU A 59 -5.21 -5.32 8.52
CA LEU A 59 -5.73 -5.43 9.89
C LEU A 59 -7.26 -5.31 9.95
N ILE A 60 -7.82 -4.35 9.21
CA ILE A 60 -9.29 -4.20 9.08
C ILE A 60 -9.89 -5.45 8.44
N ALA A 61 -9.19 -6.06 7.48
CA ALA A 61 -9.62 -7.26 6.79
C ALA A 61 -9.52 -8.54 7.62
N ALA A 62 -8.59 -8.60 8.58
CA ALA A 62 -8.42 -9.76 9.43
C ALA A 62 -9.66 -10.06 10.27
N LEU A 63 -10.28 -9.04 10.86
CA LEU A 63 -11.50 -9.17 11.70
C LEU A 63 -12.67 -9.90 11.01
N PRO A 64 -13.15 -9.48 9.83
CA PRO A 64 -14.24 -10.15 9.14
C PRO A 64 -13.84 -11.51 8.54
N VAL A 65 -12.56 -11.72 8.19
CA VAL A 65 -12.05 -13.02 7.74
C VAL A 65 -12.03 -14.03 8.90
N MET A 66 -11.54 -13.65 10.08
CA MET A 66 -11.56 -14.47 11.29
C MET A 66 -12.99 -14.82 11.74
N ARG A 67 -13.95 -13.94 11.46
CA ARG A 67 -15.38 -14.18 11.72
C ARG A 67 -16.09 -14.95 10.61
N HIS A 68 -15.36 -15.48 9.62
CA HIS A 68 -15.88 -16.19 8.44
C HIS A 68 -16.94 -15.39 7.64
N ALA A 69 -16.96 -14.06 7.76
CA ALA A 69 -17.87 -13.19 7.00
C ALA A 69 -17.34 -12.91 5.58
N LEU A 70 -16.01 -12.99 5.41
CA LEU A 70 -15.28 -12.83 4.15
C LEU A 70 -14.28 -13.98 3.95
N SER A 71 -14.07 -14.36 2.69
CA SER A 71 -13.05 -15.37 2.32
C SER A 71 -11.65 -14.85 2.65
N GLY A 72 -10.75 -15.74 3.10
CA GLY A 72 -9.35 -15.40 3.35
C GLY A 72 -8.62 -14.82 2.14
N TRP A 73 -9.15 -15.02 0.93
CA TRP A 73 -8.64 -14.41 -0.30
C TRP A 73 -8.64 -12.87 -0.27
N TRP A 74 -9.47 -12.25 0.57
CA TRP A 74 -9.51 -10.80 0.75
C TRP A 74 -8.28 -10.22 1.47
N LEU A 75 -7.43 -11.06 2.06
CA LEU A 75 -6.14 -10.63 2.62
C LEU A 75 -5.03 -10.53 1.57
N ALA A 76 -5.18 -11.20 0.43
CA ALA A 76 -4.14 -11.24 -0.59
C ALA A 76 -3.87 -9.85 -1.21
N PRO A 77 -4.87 -9.06 -1.63
CA PRO A 77 -4.61 -7.73 -2.21
C PRO A 77 -3.84 -6.77 -1.28
N PRO A 78 -4.26 -6.54 -0.01
CA PRO A 78 -3.50 -5.66 0.87
C PRO A 78 -2.10 -6.20 1.19
N ALA A 79 -1.93 -7.53 1.28
CA ALA A 79 -0.61 -8.13 1.46
C ALA A 79 0.32 -7.85 0.27
N VAL A 80 -0.18 -7.96 -0.97
CA VAL A 80 0.60 -7.63 -2.18
C VAL A 80 1.02 -6.16 -2.17
N PHE A 81 0.13 -5.24 -1.80
CA PHE A 81 0.47 -3.82 -1.72
C PHE A 81 1.55 -3.53 -0.68
N VAL A 82 1.52 -4.17 0.48
CA VAL A 82 2.58 -4.06 1.50
C VAL A 82 3.92 -4.53 0.95
N VAL A 83 3.94 -5.70 0.29
CA VAL A 83 5.16 -6.26 -0.31
C VAL A 83 5.72 -5.34 -1.39
N LEU A 84 4.86 -4.79 -2.27
CA LEU A 84 5.27 -3.85 -3.31
C LEU A 84 5.85 -2.56 -2.73
N GLY A 85 5.21 -1.99 -1.71
CA GLY A 85 5.70 -0.79 -1.03
C GLY A 85 7.06 -1.02 -0.37
N MET A 86 7.24 -2.16 0.31
CA MET A 86 8.53 -2.53 0.91
C MET A 86 9.62 -2.73 -0.14
N ALA A 87 9.32 -3.43 -1.24
CA ALA A 87 10.26 -3.66 -2.32
C ALA A 87 10.69 -2.34 -2.97
N ARG A 88 9.74 -1.41 -3.20
CA ARG A 88 10.03 -0.10 -3.78
C ARG A 88 10.89 0.76 -2.84
N TRP A 89 10.57 0.80 -1.56
CA TRP A 89 11.38 1.53 -0.58
C TRP A 89 12.80 0.96 -0.50
N SER A 90 12.94 -0.37 -0.43
CA SER A 90 14.25 -1.03 -0.42
C SER A 90 15.06 -0.72 -1.68
N TYR A 91 14.42 -0.68 -2.86
CA TYR A 91 15.06 -0.27 -4.10
C TYR A 91 15.58 1.17 -4.03
N ILE A 92 14.78 2.12 -3.53
CA ILE A 92 15.22 3.52 -3.39
C ILE A 92 16.40 3.63 -2.43
N ALA A 93 16.30 3.02 -1.24
CA ALA A 93 17.35 3.06 -0.22
C ALA A 93 18.68 2.45 -0.67
N THR A 94 18.65 1.46 -1.59
CA THR A 94 19.84 0.79 -2.10
C THR A 94 20.44 1.48 -3.34
N ASN A 95 19.61 2.04 -4.22
CA ASN A 95 20.08 2.62 -5.49
C ASN A 95 20.29 4.14 -5.44
N TYR A 96 19.68 4.81 -4.47
CA TYR A 96 19.82 6.25 -4.24
C TYR A 96 20.15 6.52 -2.77
N PRO A 97 21.29 6.01 -2.26
CA PRO A 97 21.68 6.29 -0.88
C PRO A 97 21.84 7.80 -0.73
N GLN A 98 21.09 8.40 0.20
CA GLN A 98 21.31 9.79 0.56
C GLN A 98 22.76 9.89 1.05
N THR A 99 23.62 10.54 0.26
CA THR A 99 24.93 10.94 0.74
C THR A 99 24.65 11.91 1.87
N ASN A 100 24.78 11.45 3.12
CA ASN A 100 24.77 12.31 4.28
C ASN A 100 25.79 13.42 4.00
N GLY A 101 25.31 14.63 3.71
CA GLY A 101 26.16 15.79 3.58
C GLY A 101 26.91 15.95 4.89
N ALA A 102 28.22 15.69 4.84
CA ALA A 102 29.17 16.02 5.89
C ALA A 102 29.31 17.53 6.03
#